data_AF-A0A662GH19-F1
#
_entry.id   AF-A0A662GH19-F1
#
_cell.length_a   1.000
_cell.length_b   1.000
_cell.length_c   1.000
_cell.angle_alpha   90.00
_cell.angle_beta   90.00
_cell.angle_gamma   90.00
#
_symmetry.space_group_name_H-M   'P 1'
#
loop_
_entity.id
_entity.type
_entity.pdbx_description
1 polymer ?
#
loop_
_entity_poly.entity_id
_entity_poly.type
_entity_poly.pdbx_seq_one_letter_code
_entity_poly.pdbx_strand_id
1 'polypeptide(L)'
;MSSQVERKYLILLSLAIINDAIDLLGLLNQLLETILDVFTAALICIVLNELNPWVFILAAIDLVPGIDITPFWTIYILYRYVIEKIQGRSRLRIRVE
;
A
#
# COMPACT_ATOMS: atom_id res chain seq x y z
N MET A 1 -11.40 6.65 -17.49
CA MET A 1 -10.06 6.58 -16.86
C MET A 1 -10.11 6.31 -15.35
N SER A 2 -11.13 6.72 -14.57
CA SER A 2 -11.14 6.46 -13.11
C SER A 2 -11.30 4.97 -12.74
N SER A 3 -12.05 4.19 -13.52
CA SER A 3 -12.34 2.79 -13.19
C SER A 3 -11.13 1.85 -13.15
N GLN A 4 -10.09 2.09 -13.97
CA GLN A 4 -8.88 1.28 -13.94
C GLN A 4 -7.99 1.61 -12.74
N VAL A 5 -7.88 2.90 -12.39
CA VAL A 5 -7.16 3.35 -11.19
C VAL A 5 -7.84 2.80 -9.95
N GLU A 6 -9.17 2.94 -9.87
CA GLU A 6 -9.98 2.39 -8.77
C GLU A 6 -9.79 0.86 -8.65
N ARG A 7 -9.80 0.11 -9.75
CA ARG A 7 -9.54 -1.34 -9.71
C ARG A 7 -8.16 -1.70 -9.17
N LYS A 8 -7.11 -1.00 -9.61
CA LYS A 8 -5.75 -1.23 -9.11
C LYS A 8 -5.66 -0.98 -7.60
N TYR A 9 -6.19 0.16 -7.14
CA TYR A 9 -6.18 0.51 -5.73
C TYR A 9 -7.08 -0.40 -4.89
N LEU A 10 -8.19 -0.91 -5.42
CA LEU A 10 -9.00 -1.93 -4.73
C LEU A 10 -8.22 -3.22 -4.49
N ILE A 11 -7.52 -3.71 -5.51
CA ILE A 11 -6.67 -4.92 -5.37
C ILE A 11 -5.58 -4.69 -4.33
N LEU A 12 -4.88 -3.55 -4.41
CA LEU A 12 -3.83 -3.21 -3.45
C LEU A 12 -4.36 -3.01 -2.03
N LEU A 13 -5.55 -2.43 -1.88
CA LEU A 13 -6.17 -2.25 -0.58
C LEU A 13 -6.57 -3.59 0.02
N SER A 14 -7.14 -4.50 -0.78
CA SER A 14 -7.45 -5.85 -0.32
C SER A 14 -6.20 -6.61 0.12
N LEU A 15 -5.11 -6.52 -0.66
CA LEU A 15 -3.82 -7.11 -0.30
C LEU A 15 -3.28 -6.54 1.02
N ALA A 16 -3.27 -5.20 1.14
CA ALA A 16 -2.78 -4.51 2.33
C ALA A 16 -3.58 -4.86 3.60
N ILE A 17 -4.92 -4.91 3.50
CA ILE A 17 -5.78 -5.31 4.63
C ILE A 17 -5.50 -6.75 5.04
N ILE A 18 -5.31 -7.66 4.09
CA ILE A 18 -4.97 -9.04 4.39
C ILE A 18 -3.60 -9.13 5.07
N ASN A 19 -2.61 -8.37 4.58
CA ASN A 19 -1.27 -8.32 5.18
C ASN A 19 -1.33 -7.83 6.63
N ASP A 20 -1.89 -6.64 6.85
CA ASP A 20 -2.03 -6.06 8.19
C ASP A 20 -2.82 -6.97 9.12
N ALA A 21 -3.86 -7.65 8.63
CA ALA A 21 -4.65 -8.58 9.44
C ALA A 21 -3.85 -9.83 9.84
N ILE A 22 -2.97 -10.33 8.97
CA ILE A 22 -2.10 -11.47 9.27
C ILE A 22 -1.10 -11.08 10.37
N ASP A 23 -0.49 -9.90 10.23
CA ASP A 23 0.49 -9.33 11.15
C ASP A 23 -0.14 -9.02 12.52
N LEU A 24 -1.26 -8.28 12.55
CA LEU A 24 -1.99 -7.93 13.78
C LEU A 24 -2.50 -9.14 14.58
N LEU A 25 -2.80 -10.24 13.89
CA LEU A 25 -3.25 -11.48 14.52
C LEU A 25 -2.08 -12.39 14.93
N GLY A 26 -0.84 -12.05 14.57
CA GLY A 26 0.35 -12.84 14.84
C GLY A 26 0.22 -14.28 14.32
N LEU A 27 -0.39 -14.44 13.13
CA LEU A 27 -0.72 -15.77 12.59
C LEU A 27 0.51 -16.53 12.08
N LEU A 28 1.58 -15.80 11.77
CA LEU A 28 2.79 -16.34 11.18
C LEU A 28 3.97 -16.14 12.14
N ASN A 29 5.14 -16.64 11.75
CA ASN A 29 6.37 -16.31 12.45
C ASN A 29 7.03 -15.09 11.78
N GLN A 30 7.92 -14.41 12.50
CA GLN A 30 8.62 -13.21 12.02
C GLN A 30 9.21 -13.39 10.61
N LEU A 31 9.79 -14.56 10.31
CA LEU A 31 10.42 -14.82 9.02
C LEU A 31 9.40 -14.86 7.88
N LEU A 32 8.24 -15.48 8.10
CA LEU A 32 7.15 -15.53 7.13
C LEU A 32 6.45 -14.18 6.98
N GLU A 33 6.27 -13.42 8.05
CA GLU A 33 5.75 -12.03 8.02
C GLU A 33 6.67 -11.14 7.18
N THR A 34 7.98 -11.18 7.45
CA THR A 34 8.97 -10.44 6.64
C THR A 34 8.88 -10.76 5.15
N ILE A 35 8.72 -12.05 4.81
CA ILE A 35 8.58 -12.47 3.41
C ILE A 35 7.29 -11.91 2.81
N LEU A 36 6.20 -11.92 3.59
CA LEU A 36 4.91 -11.38 3.17
C LEU A 36 4.99 -9.86 2.96
N ASP A 37 5.66 -9.12 3.83
CA ASP A 37 5.85 -7.67 3.71
C ASP A 37 6.68 -7.30 2.49
N VAL A 38 7.77 -8.04 2.24
CA VAL A 38 8.59 -7.85 1.02
C VAL A 38 7.77 -8.18 -0.23
N PHE A 39 6.94 -9.23 -0.18
CA PHE A 39 6.05 -9.58 -1.28
C PHE A 39 4.98 -8.51 -1.53
N THR A 40 4.36 -7.99 -0.46
CA THR A 40 3.39 -6.90 -0.50
C THR A 40 4.02 -5.64 -1.07
N ALA A 41 5.21 -5.25 -0.60
CA ALA A 41 6.00 -4.15 -1.13
C ALA A 41 6.27 -4.29 -2.63
N ALA A 42 6.72 -5.47 -3.07
CA ALA A 42 7.02 -5.74 -4.47
C ALA A 42 5.76 -5.64 -5.35
N LEU A 43 4.63 -6.21 -4.90
CA LEU A 43 3.37 -6.13 -5.63
C LEU A 43 2.86 -4.69 -5.76
N ILE A 44 2.99 -3.88 -4.72
CA ILE A 44 2.64 -2.45 -4.76
C ILE A 44 3.45 -1.75 -5.85
N CYS A 45 4.77 -1.94 -5.88
CA CYS A 45 5.64 -1.35 -6.88
C CYS A 45 5.28 -1.80 -8.31
N ILE A 46 4.97 -3.09 -8.51
CA ILE A 46 4.60 -3.64 -9.82
C ILE A 46 3.25 -3.08 -10.31
N VAL A 47 2.22 -3.08 -9.45
CA VAL A 47 0.86 -2.66 -9.85
C VAL A 47 0.80 -1.15 -10.14
N LEU A 48 1.51 -0.36 -9.34
CA LEU A 48 1.63 1.09 -9.54
C LEU A 48 2.66 1.45 -10.62
N ASN A 49 3.51 0.48 -11.03
CA ASN A 49 4.61 0.68 -11.98
C ASN A 49 5.56 1.81 -11.55
N GLU A 50 5.85 1.87 -10.24
CA GLU A 50 6.67 2.91 -9.61
C GLU A 50 7.54 2.32 -8.51
N LEU A 51 8.83 2.64 -8.53
CA LEU A 51 9.75 2.32 -7.44
C LEU A 51 9.75 3.48 -6.45
N ASN A 52 9.03 3.30 -5.34
CA ASN A 52 8.91 4.33 -4.31
C ASN A 52 9.71 3.92 -3.06
N PRO A 53 10.78 4.66 -2.67
CA PRO A 53 11.57 4.37 -1.48
C PRO A 53 10.75 4.26 -0.18
N TRP A 54 9.64 4.98 -0.09
CA TRP A 54 8.75 4.94 1.08
C TRP A 54 8.15 3.55 1.33
N VAL A 55 7.92 2.76 0.28
CA VAL A 55 7.40 1.39 0.40
C VAL A 55 8.41 0.50 1.12
N PHE A 56 9.69 0.65 0.81
CA PHE A 56 10.78 -0.12 1.44
C PHE A 56 11.03 0.34 2.87
N ILE A 57 10.90 1.64 3.15
CA ILE A 57 10.99 2.17 4.51
C ILE A 57 9.85 1.61 5.37
N LEU A 58 8.63 1.56 4.84
CA LEU A 58 7.49 0.97 5.55
C LEU A 58 7.71 -0.52 5.84
N ALA A 59 8.14 -1.31 4.87
CA ALA A 59 8.50 -2.72 5.10
C ALA A 59 9.59 -2.88 6.17
N ALA A 60 10.57 -1.98 6.24
CA ALA A 60 11.61 -2.03 7.25
C ALA A 60 11.11 -1.61 8.65
N ILE A 61 10.11 -0.74 8.73
CA ILE A 61 9.46 -0.35 9.99
C ILE A 61 8.56 -1.48 10.49
N ASP A 62 7.82 -2.14 9.59
CA ASP A 62 6.97 -3.30 9.89
C ASP A 62 7.78 -4.46 10.50
N LEU A 63 9.06 -4.58 10.11
CA LEU A 63 9.96 -5.58 10.66
C LEU A 63 10.34 -5.34 12.13
N VAL A 64 10.00 -4.19 12.73
CA VAL A 64 10.36 -3.85 14.11
C VAL A 64 9.27 -4.36 15.06
N PRO A 65 9.51 -5.50 15.76
CA PRO A 65 8.50 -6.08 16.63
C PRO A 65 8.17 -5.13 17.77
N GLY A 66 6.88 -4.96 18.05
CA GLY A 66 6.36 -4.08 19.10
C GLY A 66 5.77 -2.76 18.63
N ILE A 67 5.87 -2.45 17.32
CA ILE A 67 5.11 -1.37 16.67
C ILE A 67 3.82 -1.92 15.99
N ASP A 68 3.64 -3.25 16.00
CA ASP A 68 2.65 -4.12 15.30
C ASP A 68 1.15 -3.80 15.50
N ILE A 69 0.79 -2.70 16.14
CA ILE A 69 -0.62 -2.32 16.33
C ILE A 69 -1.12 -1.48 15.14
N THR A 70 -0.21 -0.96 14.32
CA THR A 70 -0.56 -0.01 13.26
C THR A 70 -0.68 -0.72 11.90
N PRO A 71 -1.83 -0.63 11.21
CA PRO A 71 -1.99 -1.21 9.88
C PRO A 71 -1.30 -0.34 8.81
N PHE A 72 0.03 -0.42 8.77
CA PHE A 72 0.88 0.47 7.96
C PHE A 72 0.59 0.33 6.47
N TRP A 73 0.37 -0.89 5.97
CA TRP A 73 0.13 -1.12 4.55
C TRP A 73 -1.21 -0.53 4.11
N THR A 74 -2.27 -0.74 4.89
CA THR A 74 -3.60 -0.21 4.59
C THR A 74 -3.59 1.31 4.57
N ILE A 75 -2.94 1.93 5.56
CA ILE A 75 -2.80 3.39 5.64
C ILE A 75 -2.03 3.93 4.43
N TYR A 76 -0.92 3.29 4.05
CA TYR A 76 -0.11 3.71 2.91
C TYR A 76 -0.89 3.69 1.60
N ILE A 77 -1.62 2.61 1.32
CA ILE A 77 -2.39 2.48 0.08
C ILE A 77 -3.55 3.48 0.03
N LEU A 78 -4.24 3.71 1.16
CA LEU A 78 -5.26 4.75 1.26
C LEU A 78 -4.69 6.15 1.00
N TYR A 79 -3.56 6.47 1.62
CA TYR A 79 -2.86 7.74 1.41
C TYR A 79 -2.51 7.95 -0.07
N ARG A 80 -1.93 6.94 -0.72
CA ARG A 80 -1.59 6.97 -2.15
C ARG A 80 -2.82 7.18 -3.02
N TYR A 81 -3.91 6.45 -2.75
CA TYR A 81 -5.17 6.59 -3.48
C TYR A 81 -5.75 8.01 -3.39
N VAL A 82 -5.73 8.60 -2.20
CA VAL A 82 -6.24 9.97 -1.98
C VAL A 82 -5.41 10.99 -2.78
N ILE A 83 -4.09 10.89 -2.73
CA ILE A 83 -3.20 11.80 -3.49
C ILE A 83 -3.43 11.67 -5.00
N GLU A 84 -3.47 10.44 -5.51
CA GLU A 84 -3.72 10.17 -6.93
C GLU A 84 -5.05 10.78 -7.39
N LYS A 85 -6.09 10.64 -6.57
CA LYS A 85 -7.42 11.19 -6.86
C LYS A 85 -7.45 12.72 -6.85
N ILE A 86 -6.74 13.35 -5.92
CA ILE A 86 -6.60 14.82 -5.86
C ILE A 86 -5.85 15.35 -7.09
N GLN A 87 -4.72 14.73 -7.44
CA GLN A 87 -3.94 15.11 -8.62
C GLN A 87 -4.68 14.85 -9.93
N GLY A 88 -5.46 13.77 -10.01
CA GLY A 88 -6.34 13.50 -11.14
C GLY A 88 -7.41 14.58 -11.33
N ARG A 89 -7.97 15.11 -10.24
CA ARG A 89 -8.96 16.21 -10.28
C ARG A 89 -8.34 17.55 -10.69
N SER A 90 -7.13 17.87 -10.22
CA SER A 90 -6.49 19.14 -10.59
C SER A 90 -6.11 19.20 -12.07
N ARG A 91 -5.65 18.09 -12.66
CA ARG A 91 -5.35 18.00 -14.10
C ARG A 91 -6.59 18.17 -14.98
N LEU A 92 -7.76 17.72 -14.52
CA LEU A 92 -9.02 17.92 -15.24
C LEU A 92 -9.45 19.40 -15.21
N ARG A 93 -9.23 20.12 -14.11
CA ARG A 93 -9.59 21.54 -13.99
C ARG A 93 -8.80 22.43 -14.95
N ILE A 94 -7.52 22.11 -15.20
CA ILE A 94 -6.63 22.90 -16.08
C ILE A 94 -6.95 22.69 -17.57
N ARG A 95 -7.59 21.58 -17.95
CA ARG A 95 -7.92 21.28 -19.36
C ARG A 95 -9.26 21.89 -19.81
N VAL A 96 -10.06 22.42 -18.88
CA VAL A 96 -11.42 22.91 -19.16
C VAL A 96 -11.46 24.44 -19.27
N GLU A 97 -10.36 25.12 -18.97
CA GLU A 97 -10.13 26.55 -19.26
C GLU A 97 -9.35 26.71 -20.56
#